data_AF-A0A9D9GZ34-F1
#
_entry.id   AF-A0A9D9GZ34-F1
#
_cell.length_a   1.000
_cell.length_b   1.000
_cell.length_c   1.000
_cell.angle_alpha   90.00
_cell.angle_beta   90.00
_cell.angle_gamma   90.00
#
_symmetry.space_group_name_H-M   'P 1'
#
loop_
_entity.id
_entity.type
_entity.pdbx_description
1 polymer ?
#
loop_
_entity_poly.entity_id
_entity_poly.type
_entity_poly.pdbx_seq_one_letter_code
_entity_poly.pdbx_strand_id
1 'polypeptide(L)'
;LAPALHSAMEQVEFVQLVIVKAMECFKPAGYNGLSLELLLPEDYRNRFDKFLEGQLGADLKAGLEVKFDGELKGGFKIVNKTEGYQLSFTEEDFMALFEEYARPRIKQLLF
;
A
#
# COMPACT_ATOMS: atom_id res chain seq x y z
N LEU A 1 1.70 -11.36 17.13
CA LEU A 1 2.01 -10.46 15.99
C LEU A 1 0.81 -10.35 15.06
N ALA A 2 0.27 -11.47 14.55
CA ALA A 2 -0.92 -11.46 13.69
C ALA A 2 -2.12 -10.63 14.19
N PRO A 3 -2.62 -10.78 15.44
CA PRO A 3 -3.80 -10.01 15.87
C PRO A 3 -3.56 -8.49 15.92
N ALA A 4 -2.34 -8.07 16.26
CA ALA A 4 -1.98 -6.66 16.33
C ALA A 4 -1.76 -6.05 14.94
N LEU A 5 -1.19 -6.83 14.00
CA LEU A 5 -1.06 -6.39 12.61
C LEU A 5 -2.43 -6.26 11.95
N HIS A 6 -3.30 -7.25 12.11
CA HIS A 6 -4.68 -7.21 11.64
C HIS A 6 -5.38 -5.92 12.10
N SER A 7 -5.35 -5.66 13.41
CA SER A 7 -5.94 -4.46 14.01
C SER A 7 -5.34 -3.16 13.49
N ALA A 8 -4.05 -3.14 13.12
CA ALA A 8 -3.41 -1.98 12.51
C ALA A 8 -3.86 -1.78 11.06
N MET A 9 -4.00 -2.86 10.29
CA MET A 9 -4.41 -2.81 8.88
C MET A 9 -5.90 -2.54 8.68
N GLU A 10 -6.75 -2.74 9.69
CA GLU A 10 -8.14 -2.28 9.67
C GLU A 10 -8.30 -0.76 9.86
N GLN A 11 -7.27 -0.09 10.42
CA GLN A 11 -7.28 1.35 10.64
C GLN A 11 -7.02 2.10 9.33
N VAL A 12 -8.01 2.90 8.93
CA VAL A 12 -7.98 3.66 7.66
C VAL A 12 -6.76 4.56 7.58
N GLU A 13 -6.47 5.27 8.67
CA GLU A 13 -5.38 6.25 8.73
C GLU A 13 -4.01 5.59 8.58
N PHE A 14 -3.86 4.38 9.15
CA PHE A 14 -2.63 3.61 9.00
C PHE A 14 -2.45 3.19 7.55
N VAL A 15 -3.47 2.60 6.92
CA VAL A 15 -3.37 2.17 5.53
C VAL A 15 -3.11 3.35 4.58
N GLN A 16 -3.78 4.48 4.79
CA GLN A 16 -3.54 5.72 4.04
C GLN A 16 -2.09 6.20 4.16
N LEU A 17 -1.54 6.19 5.37
CA LEU A 17 -0.14 6.55 5.60
C LEU A 17 0.82 5.62 4.84
N VAL A 18 0.58 4.31 4.89
CA VAL A 18 1.43 3.32 4.20
C VAL A 18 1.34 3.51 2.68
N ILE A 19 0.15 3.77 2.12
CA ILE A 19 -0.02 4.07 0.69
C ILE A 19 0.83 5.27 0.28
N VAL A 20 0.72 6.39 1.01
CA VAL A 20 1.50 7.60 0.72
C VAL A 20 3.00 7.30 0.74
N LYS A 21 3.48 6.59 1.77
CA LYS A 21 4.90 6.25 1.90
C LYS A 21 5.39 5.31 0.80
N ALA A 22 4.60 4.30 0.45
CA ALA A 22 4.92 3.42 -0.66
C ALA A 22 5.00 4.21 -1.97
N MET A 23 4.01 5.07 -2.25
CA MET A 23 4.03 5.91 -3.45
C MET A 23 5.23 6.86 -3.49
N GLU A 24 5.61 7.48 -2.36
CA GLU A 24 6.82 8.32 -2.29
C GLU A 24 8.10 7.53 -2.60
N CYS A 25 8.22 6.29 -2.10
CA CYS A 25 9.38 5.44 -2.33
C CYS A 25 9.48 4.92 -3.77
N PHE A 26 8.35 4.63 -4.41
CA PHE A 26 8.30 3.89 -5.69
C PHE A 26 7.83 4.75 -6.86
N LYS A 27 7.73 6.07 -6.68
CA LYS A 27 7.49 7.02 -7.77
C LYS A 27 8.64 6.91 -8.80
N PRO A 28 8.34 6.62 -10.08
CA PRO A 28 9.37 6.50 -11.09
C PRO A 28 10.07 7.86 -11.31
N ALA A 29 11.40 7.86 -11.20
CA ALA A 29 12.19 9.07 -11.45
C ALA A 29 12.28 9.33 -12.97
N GLY A 30 11.78 10.48 -13.42
CA GLY A 30 12.07 11.00 -14.76
C GLY A 30 11.11 10.61 -15.89
N TYR A 31 9.91 10.10 -15.61
CA TYR A 31 8.86 9.90 -16.63
C TYR A 31 7.89 11.09 -16.70
N ASN A 32 7.45 11.42 -17.92
CA ASN A 32 6.36 12.37 -18.19
C ASN A 32 5.02 11.74 -17.78
N GLY A 33 4.77 11.66 -16.49
CA GLY A 33 3.52 11.12 -15.91
C GLY A 33 3.75 9.97 -14.94
N LEU A 34 2.81 9.82 -14.01
CA LEU A 34 2.81 8.78 -12.99
C LEU A 34 2.18 7.49 -13.56
N SER A 35 3.01 6.51 -13.95
CA SER A 35 2.54 5.22 -14.48
C SER A 35 2.13 4.21 -13.39
N LEU A 36 1.57 4.69 -12.28
CA LEU A 36 1.16 3.84 -11.16
C LEU A 36 -0.36 3.60 -11.18
N GLU A 37 -0.76 2.40 -10.77
CA GLU A 37 -2.13 2.03 -10.49
C GLU A 37 -2.23 1.57 -9.03
N LEU A 38 -3.15 2.17 -8.27
CA LEU A 38 -3.47 1.79 -6.90
C LEU A 38 -4.74 0.93 -6.91
N LEU A 39 -4.62 -0.31 -6.43
CA LEU A 39 -5.74 -1.23 -6.24
C LEU A 39 -6.16 -1.23 -4.77
N LEU A 40 -7.44 -0.96 -4.54
CA LEU A 40 -8.05 -0.95 -3.21
C LEU A 40 -9.21 -1.95 -3.14
N PRO A 41 -9.51 -2.49 -1.94
CA PRO A 41 -10.75 -3.22 -1.69
C PRO A 41 -12.00 -2.38 -1.99
N GLU A 42 -13.09 -3.00 -2.46
CA GLU A 42 -14.35 -2.29 -2.73
C GLU A 42 -14.94 -1.58 -1.50
N ASP A 43 -14.75 -2.13 -0.30
CA ASP A 43 -15.23 -1.51 0.95
C ASP A 43 -14.49 -0.21 1.29
N TYR A 44 -13.35 0.06 0.64
CA TYR A 44 -12.57 1.28 0.86
C TYR A 44 -13.08 2.46 0.05
N ARG A 45 -13.92 2.23 -0.98
CA ARG A 45 -14.42 3.28 -1.88
C ARG A 45 -14.97 4.49 -1.11
N ASN A 46 -15.96 4.27 -0.25
CA ASN A 46 -16.58 5.35 0.53
C ASN A 46 -15.68 5.87 1.67
N ARG A 47 -14.72 5.06 2.14
CA ARG A 47 -13.84 5.39 3.26
C ARG A 47 -12.66 6.26 2.83
N PHE A 48 -12.27 6.20 1.55
CA PHE A 48 -11.05 6.81 1.04
C PHE A 48 -11.29 8.03 0.15
N ASP A 49 -12.53 8.39 -0.20
CA ASP A 49 -12.85 9.52 -1.09
C ASP A 49 -12.09 10.81 -0.71
N LYS A 50 -12.16 11.24 0.56
CA LYS A 50 -11.46 12.44 1.04
C LYS A 50 -9.94 12.33 0.94
N PHE A 51 -9.40 11.13 1.14
CA PHE A 51 -7.97 10.88 1.06
C PHE A 51 -7.48 10.90 -0.39
N LEU A 52 -8.26 10.30 -1.31
CA LEU A 52 -7.98 10.32 -2.74
C LEU A 52 -8.00 11.74 -3.28
N GLU A 53 -9.03 12.53 -2.94
CA GLU A 53 -9.16 13.92 -3.39
C GLU A 53 -8.11 14.84 -2.75
N GLY A 54 -7.84 14.66 -1.45
CA GLY A 54 -6.94 15.52 -0.69
C GLY A 54 -5.47 15.16 -0.86
N GLN A 55 -5.07 14.00 -0.33
CA GLN A 55 -3.67 13.62 -0.19
C GLN A 55 -3.07 13.09 -1.50
N LEU A 56 -3.87 12.38 -2.30
CA LEU A 56 -3.44 11.85 -3.61
C LEU A 56 -3.92 12.71 -4.79
N GLY A 57 -4.58 13.85 -4.56
CA GLY A 57 -5.14 14.68 -5.63
C GLY A 57 -4.09 15.16 -6.65
N ALA A 58 -2.86 15.44 -6.21
CA ALA A 58 -1.76 15.78 -7.11
C ALA A 58 -1.30 14.58 -7.94
N ASP A 59 -1.24 13.39 -7.33
CA ASP A 59 -0.83 12.15 -7.99
C ASP A 59 -1.89 11.68 -9.01
N LEU A 60 -3.18 11.83 -8.69
CA LEU A 60 -4.30 11.62 -9.62
C LEU A 60 -4.18 12.52 -10.85
N LYS A 61 -3.89 13.81 -10.66
CA LYS A 61 -3.66 14.75 -11.77
C LYS A 61 -2.40 14.41 -12.58
N ALA A 62 -1.41 13.79 -11.94
CA ALA A 62 -0.19 13.34 -12.58
C ALA A 62 -0.35 12.00 -13.32
N GLY A 63 -1.50 11.32 -13.23
CA GLY A 63 -1.80 10.09 -13.96
C GLY A 63 -1.97 8.83 -13.11
N LEU A 64 -1.99 8.94 -11.77
CA LEU A 64 -2.37 7.81 -10.90
C LEU A 64 -3.74 7.29 -11.29
N GLU A 65 -3.83 6.00 -11.57
CA GLU A 65 -5.11 5.31 -11.68
C GLU A 65 -5.46 4.67 -10.34
N VAL A 66 -6.71 4.81 -9.92
CA VAL A 66 -7.24 4.10 -8.74
C VAL A 66 -8.33 3.18 -9.22
N LYS A 67 -8.20 1.89 -8.92
CA LYS A 67 -9.22 0.87 -9.19
C LYS A 67 -9.59 0.16 -7.91
N PHE A 68 -10.80 -0.37 -7.91
CA PHE A 68 -11.31 -1.17 -6.84
C PHE A 68 -11.37 -2.63 -7.28
N ASP A 69 -10.88 -3.51 -6.43
CA ASP A 69 -10.74 -4.94 -6.67
C ASP A 69 -11.62 -5.70 -5.66
N GLY A 70 -12.64 -6.39 -6.17
CA GLY A 70 -13.55 -7.18 -5.35
C GLY A 70 -12.95 -8.48 -4.80
N GLU A 71 -11.81 -8.93 -5.33
CA GLU A 71 -11.08 -10.08 -4.80
C GLU A 71 -10.15 -9.68 -3.63
N LEU A 72 -9.82 -8.39 -3.53
CA LEU A 72 -8.98 -7.86 -2.47
C LEU A 72 -9.80 -7.62 -1.20
N LYS A 73 -9.60 -8.47 -0.20
CA LYS A 73 -10.35 -8.44 1.07
C LYS A 73 -9.82 -7.43 2.09
N GLY A 74 -8.61 -6.91 1.89
CA GLY A 74 -7.94 -5.99 2.81
C GLY A 74 -6.54 -5.61 2.33
N GLY A 75 -5.99 -4.53 2.88
CA GLY A 75 -4.72 -3.97 2.42
C GLY A 75 -4.87 -3.21 1.10
N PHE A 76 -3.81 -3.19 0.29
CA PHE A 76 -3.80 -2.53 -1.03
C PHE A 76 -2.68 -3.10 -1.92
N LYS A 77 -2.71 -2.78 -3.22
CA LYS A 77 -1.60 -3.05 -4.15
C LYS A 77 -1.24 -1.82 -4.96
N ILE A 78 0.03 -1.68 -5.33
CA ILE A 78 0.51 -0.67 -6.26
C ILE A 78 1.13 -1.39 -7.46
N VAL A 79 0.62 -1.13 -8.66
CA VAL A 79 1.12 -1.70 -9.91
C VAL A 79 1.84 -0.62 -10.69
N ASN A 80 3.08 -0.88 -11.10
CA ASN A 80 3.79 -0.03 -12.05
C ASN A 80 3.56 -0.56 -13.47
N LYS A 81 2.79 0.19 -14.25
CA LYS A 81 2.39 -0.20 -15.61
C LYS A 81 3.55 -0.18 -16.61
N THR A 82 4.62 0.54 -16.32
CA THR A 82 5.78 0.67 -17.21
C THR A 82 6.85 -0.37 -16.90
N GLU A 83 7.18 -0.54 -15.63
CA GLU A 83 8.27 -1.42 -15.18
C GLU A 83 7.80 -2.86 -14.91
N GLY A 84 6.49 -3.10 -14.90
CA GLY A 84 5.91 -4.44 -14.88
C GLY A 84 5.96 -5.15 -13.53
N TYR A 85 6.22 -4.43 -12.43
CA TYR A 85 6.12 -4.97 -11.08
C TYR A 85 4.85 -4.52 -10.36
N GLN A 86 4.49 -5.29 -9.35
CA GLN A 86 3.47 -4.92 -8.37
C GLN A 86 4.05 -5.03 -6.96
N LEU A 87 3.60 -4.13 -6.10
CA LEU A 87 3.81 -4.18 -4.67
C LEU A 87 2.49 -4.55 -4.02
N SER A 88 2.49 -5.60 -3.21
CA SER A 88 1.31 -6.06 -2.50
C SER A 88 1.51 -5.85 -1.01
N PHE A 89 0.52 -5.23 -0.38
CA PHE A 89 0.50 -4.91 1.03
C PHE A 89 -0.78 -5.47 1.65
N THR A 90 -1.03 -6.77 1.46
CA THR A 90 -2.04 -7.48 2.26
C THR A 90 -1.48 -7.82 3.63
N GLU A 91 -2.35 -8.30 4.53
CA GLU A 91 -1.90 -8.73 5.85
C GLU A 91 -0.89 -9.88 5.76
N GLU A 92 -1.11 -10.81 4.83
CA GLU A 92 -0.20 -11.91 4.58
C GLU A 92 1.17 -11.43 4.10
N ASP A 93 1.19 -10.46 3.17
CA ASP A 93 2.44 -9.89 2.66
C ASP A 93 3.23 -9.18 3.75
N PHE A 94 2.54 -8.36 4.56
CA PHE A 94 3.16 -7.67 5.69
C PHE A 94 3.68 -8.67 6.73
N MET A 95 2.92 -9.71 7.04
CA MET A 95 3.36 -10.74 7.97
C MET A 95 4.62 -11.43 7.47
N ALA A 96 4.65 -11.84 6.20
CA ALA A 96 5.81 -12.47 5.58
C ALA A 96 7.05 -11.55 5.63
N LEU A 97 6.87 -10.26 5.31
CA LEU A 97 7.93 -9.25 5.41
C LEU A 97 8.45 -9.12 6.85
N PHE A 98 7.55 -9.02 7.83
CA PHE A 98 7.94 -8.94 9.24
C PHE A 98 8.66 -10.20 9.71
N GLU A 99 8.21 -11.39 9.32
CA GLU A 99 8.88 -12.64 9.67
C GLU A 99 10.30 -12.71 9.10
N GLU A 100 10.49 -12.25 7.87
CA GLU A 100 11.80 -12.23 7.22
C GLU A 100 12.74 -11.18 7.84
N TYR A 101 12.25 -9.95 8.06
CA TYR A 101 13.06 -8.84 8.57
C TYR A 101 13.24 -8.84 10.10
N ALA A 102 12.26 -9.32 10.86
CA ALA A 102 12.33 -9.34 12.32
C ALA A 102 13.09 -10.56 12.85
N ARG A 103 13.07 -11.71 12.16
CA ARG A 103 13.74 -12.93 12.62
C ARG A 103 15.25 -12.74 12.89
N PRO A 104 16.04 -12.01 12.07
CA PRO A 104 17.44 -11.72 12.39
C PRO A 104 17.61 -10.84 13.63
N ARG A 105 16.80 -9.78 13.78
CA ARG A 105 16.90 -8.82 14.89
C ARG A 105 16.40 -9.40 16.22
N ILE A 106 15.33 -10.19 16.19
CA ILE A 106 14.80 -10.88 17.38
C ILE A 106 15.81 -11.91 17.88
N LYS A 107 16.51 -12.62 16.98
CA LYS A 107 17.60 -13.52 17.38
C LYS A 107 18.74 -12.78 18.09
N GLN A 108 19.12 -11.58 17.63
CA GLN A 108 20.16 -10.76 18.27
C GLN A 108 19.75 -10.17 19.64
N LEU A 109 18.45 -10.09 19.92
CA LEU A 109 17.94 -9.58 21.20
C LEU A 109 17.72 -10.71 22.22
N LEU A 110 17.53 -11.95 21.75
CA LEU A 110 17.28 -13.13 22.58
C LEU A 110 18.53 -13.98 22.83
N PHE A 111 19.62 -13.73 22.10
CA PHE A 111 20.91 -14.41 22.20
C PHE A 111 22.05 -13.42 21.99
#